data_AF-A0A5B7SQV9-F1
#
_entry.id   AF-A0A5B7SQV9-F1
#
_cell.length_a   1.000
_cell.length_b   1.000
_cell.length_c   1.000
_cell.angle_alpha   90.00
_cell.angle_beta   90.00
_cell.angle_gamma   90.00
#
_symmetry.space_group_name_H-M   'P 1'
#
loop_
_entity.id
_entity.type
_entity.pdbx_description
1 polymer ?
#
loop_
_entity_poly.entity_id
_entity_poly.type
_entity_poly.pdbx_seq_one_letter_code
_entity_poly.pdbx_strand_id
1 'polypeptide(L)'
;MKKQLLLLIVATVFISLNVCSQKLSPNQVAKLQSIEEVFNTDDIALQTRWYEKFMDQLNLDDETKDNYRKMVVYHSMKMNSYDRADSQLSINETRAALEKQLALLNEDVTPILNDEQLKMHRETWGEILKITMGRIEP
;
A
#
# COMPACT_ATOMS: atom_id res chain seq x y z
N MET A 1 22.55 -39.39 -19.34
CA MET A 1 22.76 -37.94 -19.09
C MET A 1 21.49 -37.10 -19.31
N LYS A 2 20.76 -37.22 -20.43
CA LYS A 2 19.54 -36.40 -20.70
C LYS A 2 18.38 -36.58 -19.69
N LYS A 3 18.18 -37.78 -19.13
CA LYS A 3 17.13 -38.04 -18.12
C LYS A 3 17.45 -37.47 -16.72
N GLN A 4 18.74 -37.32 -16.38
CA GLN A 4 19.16 -36.70 -15.11
C GLN A 4 19.10 -35.17 -15.18
N LEU A 5 19.36 -34.59 -16.36
CA LEU A 5 19.19 -33.15 -16.59
C LEU A 5 17.70 -32.73 -16.52
N LEU A 6 16.79 -33.57 -17.01
CA LEU A 6 15.33 -33.32 -16.92
C LEU A 6 14.82 -33.36 -15.47
N LEU A 7 15.40 -34.22 -14.63
CA LEU A 7 15.05 -34.37 -13.21
C LEU A 7 15.52 -33.18 -12.36
N LEU A 8 16.64 -32.54 -12.73
CA LEU A 8 17.16 -31.36 -12.04
C LEU A 8 16.30 -30.11 -12.31
N ILE A 9 15.78 -29.96 -13.53
CA ILE A 9 14.94 -28.81 -13.92
C ILE A 9 13.57 -28.85 -13.22
N VAL A 10 12.98 -30.04 -13.04
CA VAL A 10 11.71 -30.19 -12.32
C VAL A 10 11.86 -29.89 -10.82
N ALA A 11 13.02 -30.18 -10.23
CA ALA A 11 13.30 -29.87 -8.82
C ALA A 11 13.45 -28.35 -8.55
N THR A 12 13.90 -27.56 -9.53
CA THR A 12 14.08 -26.11 -9.35
C THR A 12 12.76 -25.34 -9.41
N VAL A 13 11.76 -25.84 -10.14
CA VAL A 13 10.43 -25.20 -10.28
C VAL A 13 9.58 -25.36 -9.02
N PHE A 14 9.84 -26.36 -8.16
CA PHE A 14 9.07 -26.57 -6.92
C PHE A 14 9.54 -25.72 -5.74
N ILE A 15 10.73 -25.12 -5.79
CA ILE A 15 11.28 -24.32 -4.68
C ILE A 15 10.80 -22.87 -4.75
N SER A 16 10.37 -22.39 -5.92
CA SER A 16 9.86 -21.02 -6.13
C SER A 16 8.38 -20.81 -5.76
N LEU A 17 7.64 -21.86 -5.38
CA LEU A 17 6.23 -21.74 -4.95
C LEU A 17 6.03 -21.55 -3.44
N ASN A 18 7.10 -21.43 -2.65
CA ASN A 18 7.01 -21.13 -1.21
C ASN A 18 7.24 -19.65 -0.87
N VAL A 19 7.14 -18.75 -1.85
CA VAL A 19 7.19 -17.30 -1.60
C VAL A 19 5.82 -16.83 -1.07
N CYS A 20 5.81 -16.57 0.24
CA CYS A 20 4.87 -15.74 0.99
C CYS A 20 3.40 -16.18 1.11
N SER A 21 3.17 -17.18 1.96
CA SER A 21 2.10 -17.07 2.96
C SER A 21 2.77 -16.80 4.31
N GLN A 22 3.34 -15.60 4.48
CA GLN A 22 3.76 -15.16 5.81
C GLN A 22 2.49 -14.90 6.61
N LYS A 23 2.18 -15.79 7.56
CA LYS A 23 1.16 -15.49 8.58
C LYS A 23 1.57 -14.19 9.25
N LEU A 24 0.69 -13.19 9.16
CA LEU A 24 0.88 -11.88 9.79
C LEU A 24 1.14 -12.08 11.29
N SER A 25 2.13 -11.37 11.82
CA SER A 25 2.34 -11.31 13.27
C SER A 25 1.12 -10.68 13.97
N PRO A 26 0.86 -10.96 15.26
CA PRO A 26 -0.23 -10.33 16.00
C PRO A 26 -0.23 -8.79 15.91
N ASN A 27 0.95 -8.17 15.90
CA ASN A 27 1.10 -6.73 15.74
C ASN A 27 0.72 -6.25 14.34
N GLN A 28 1.02 -7.03 13.30
CA GLN A 28 0.59 -6.71 11.94
C GLN A 28 -0.92 -6.87 11.79
N VAL A 29 -1.52 -7.92 12.36
CA VAL A 29 -2.99 -8.10 12.35
C VAL A 29 -3.68 -6.92 13.05
N ALA A 30 -3.22 -6.54 14.25
CA ALA A 30 -3.77 -5.40 14.97
C ALA A 30 -3.61 -4.08 14.21
N LYS A 31 -2.46 -3.88 13.54
CA LYS A 31 -2.23 -2.71 12.68
C LYS A 31 -3.23 -2.68 11.52
N LEU A 32 -3.42 -3.81 10.83
CA LEU A 32 -4.36 -3.91 9.70
C LEU A 32 -5.81 -3.66 10.13
N GLN A 33 -6.24 -4.28 11.24
CA GLN A 33 -7.57 -4.06 11.82
C GLN A 33 -7.78 -2.58 12.16
N SER A 34 -6.76 -1.90 12.71
CA SER A 34 -6.87 -0.46 12.99
C SER A 34 -7.00 0.41 11.73
N ILE A 35 -6.37 0.02 10.62
CA ILE A 35 -6.49 0.72 9.34
C ILE A 35 -7.91 0.52 8.79
N GLU A 36 -8.39 -0.73 8.79
CA GLU A 36 -9.74 -1.08 8.35
C GLU A 36 -10.82 -0.32 9.14
N GLU A 37 -10.74 -0.31 10.47
CA GLU A 37 -11.67 0.42 11.34
C GLU A 37 -11.68 1.94 11.04
N VAL A 38 -10.52 2.54 10.78
CA VAL A 38 -10.40 3.98 10.53
C VAL A 38 -10.89 4.37 9.14
N PHE A 39 -10.45 3.65 8.10
CA PHE A 39 -10.68 4.02 6.71
C PHE A 39 -12.00 3.46 6.11
N ASN A 40 -12.72 2.61 6.86
CA ASN A 40 -14.13 2.30 6.57
C ASN A 40 -15.09 3.41 6.98
N THR A 41 -14.62 4.44 7.68
CA THR A 41 -15.42 5.62 8.03
C THR A 41 -15.03 6.82 7.18
N ASP A 42 -15.94 7.78 7.02
CA ASP A 42 -15.64 9.10 6.42
C ASP A 42 -15.21 10.15 7.47
N ASP A 43 -14.82 9.72 8.67
CA ASP A 43 -14.34 10.61 9.73
C ASP A 43 -12.92 11.10 9.44
N ILE A 44 -12.83 12.25 8.76
CA ILE A 44 -11.57 12.92 8.43
C ILE A 44 -10.72 13.21 9.68
N ALA A 45 -11.34 13.54 10.82
CA ALA A 45 -10.59 13.83 12.03
C ALA A 45 -9.94 12.55 12.61
N LEU A 46 -10.65 11.42 12.53
CA LEU A 46 -10.12 10.11 12.90
C LEU A 46 -8.98 9.69 11.98
N GLN A 47 -9.16 9.79 10.66
CA GLN A 47 -8.14 9.47 9.66
C GLN A 47 -6.89 10.36 9.83
N THR A 48 -7.08 11.66 10.08
CA THR A 48 -5.98 12.60 10.34
C THR A 48 -5.19 12.21 11.60
N ARG A 49 -5.87 11.90 12.71
CA ARG A 49 -5.20 11.46 13.94
C ARG A 49 -4.44 10.15 13.75
N TRP A 50 -5.00 9.22 12.98
CA TRP A 50 -4.33 7.97 12.66
C TRP A 50 -3.07 8.23 11.82
N TYR A 51 -3.16 9.11 10.82
CA TYR A 51 -2.02 9.48 9.97
C TYR A 51 -0.88 10.10 10.78
N GLU A 52 -1.17 10.99 11.73
CA GLU A 52 -0.13 11.56 12.60
C GLU A 52 0.59 10.47 13.41
N LYS A 53 -0.12 9.48 13.95
CA LYS A 53 0.51 8.34 14.65
C LYS A 53 1.37 7.50 13.71
N PHE A 54 0.94 7.30 12.48
CA PHE A 54 1.73 6.60 11.47
C PHE A 54 3.00 7.37 11.11
N MET A 55 2.93 8.71 11.01
CA MET A 55 4.10 9.56 10.81
C MET A 55 5.10 9.45 11.97
N ASP A 56 4.61 9.33 13.21
CA ASP A 56 5.46 9.10 14.38
C ASP A 56 6.11 7.71 14.33
N GLN A 57 5.41 6.69 13.84
CA GLN A 57 5.94 5.32 13.66
C GLN A 57 6.99 5.23 12.56
N LEU A 58 6.85 5.98 11.47
CA LEU A 58 7.87 6.05 10.41
C LEU A 58 9.18 6.64 10.91
N ASN A 59 9.13 7.43 11.99
CA ASN A 59 10.29 8.01 12.67
C ASN A 59 11.26 8.68 11.69
N LEU A 60 10.70 9.55 10.83
CA LEU A 60 11.44 10.35 9.86
C LEU A 60 12.06 11.56 10.58
N ASP A 61 13.24 11.99 10.13
CA ASP A 61 13.77 13.30 10.48
C ASP A 61 12.87 14.42 9.91
N ASP A 62 12.99 15.64 10.45
CA ASP A 62 12.07 16.74 10.13
C ASP A 62 12.03 17.10 8.63
N GLU A 63 13.17 17.06 7.94
CA GLU A 63 13.25 17.37 6.50
C GLU A 63 12.59 16.27 5.67
N THR A 64 12.95 15.01 5.93
CA THR A 64 12.34 13.86 5.26
C THR A 64 10.84 13.78 5.55
N LYS A 65 10.41 14.10 6.78
CA LYS A 65 9.01 14.12 7.20
C LYS A 65 8.18 15.12 6.39
N ASP A 66 8.70 16.31 6.17
CA ASP A 66 8.02 17.35 5.38
C ASP A 66 7.93 16.97 3.90
N ASN A 67 9.02 16.47 3.31
CA ASN A 67 9.05 15.99 1.93
C ASN A 67 8.07 14.83 1.70
N TYR A 68 8.08 13.85 2.60
CA TYR A 68 7.17 12.72 2.56
C TYR A 68 5.71 13.15 2.66
N ARG A 69 5.37 14.07 3.57
CA ARG A 69 4.01 14.61 3.71
C ARG A 69 3.54 15.27 2.42
N LYS A 70 4.38 16.09 1.78
CA LYS A 70 4.05 16.75 0.50
C LYS A 70 3.72 15.74 -0.60
N MET A 71 4.52 14.68 -0.73
CA MET A 71 4.27 13.60 -1.69
C MET A 71 2.95 12.89 -1.38
N VAL A 72 2.75 12.43 -0.14
CA VAL A 72 1.51 11.76 0.26
C VAL A 72 0.27 12.63 0.01
N VAL A 73 0.32 13.91 0.35
CA VAL A 73 -0.79 14.85 0.12
C VAL A 73 -1.08 15.01 -1.37
N TYR A 74 -0.05 15.19 -2.20
CA TYR A 74 -0.20 15.31 -3.64
C TYR A 74 -0.88 14.07 -4.25
N HIS A 75 -0.41 12.87 -3.90
CA HIS A 75 -0.98 11.61 -4.45
C HIS A 75 -2.39 11.34 -3.91
N SER A 76 -2.65 11.59 -2.63
CA SER A 76 -3.98 11.37 -2.04
C SER A 76 -5.03 12.33 -2.64
N MET A 77 -4.67 13.58 -2.93
CA MET A 77 -5.54 14.51 -3.66
C MET A 77 -5.88 14.00 -5.07
N LYS A 78 -4.91 13.39 -5.78
CA LYS A 78 -5.15 12.78 -7.09
C LYS A 78 -6.04 11.55 -6.99
N MET A 79 -5.80 10.66 -6.04
CA MET A 79 -6.65 9.49 -5.78
C MET A 79 -8.10 9.91 -5.49
N ASN A 80 -8.28 10.88 -4.59
CA ASN A 80 -9.60 11.43 -4.26
C ASN A 80 -10.31 12.08 -5.45
N SER A 81 -9.60 12.47 -6.51
CA SER A 81 -10.23 13.02 -7.72
C SER A 81 -10.81 11.95 -8.64
N TYR A 82 -10.30 10.71 -8.60
CA TYR A 82 -10.79 9.61 -9.42
C TYR A 82 -12.10 9.02 -8.88
N ASP A 83 -12.29 9.08 -7.56
CA ASP A 83 -13.47 8.55 -6.84
C ASP A 83 -14.62 9.58 -6.70
N ARG A 84 -14.52 10.73 -7.35
CA ARG A 84 -15.60 11.73 -7.28
C ARG A 84 -16.80 11.31 -8.13
N ALA A 85 -17.99 11.69 -7.69
CA ALA A 85 -19.24 11.41 -8.40
C ALA A 85 -19.33 12.05 -9.80
N ASP A 86 -18.49 13.05 -10.11
CA ASP A 86 -18.38 13.68 -11.43
C ASP A 86 -17.30 13.05 -12.33
N SER A 87 -16.61 12.02 -11.83
CA SER A 87 -15.66 11.22 -12.60
C SER A 87 -16.40 10.44 -13.69
N GLN A 88 -15.90 10.52 -14.93
CA GLN A 88 -16.43 9.72 -16.05
C GLN A 88 -15.86 8.30 -16.09
N LEU A 89 -15.05 7.92 -15.10
CA LEU A 89 -14.38 6.63 -15.07
C LEU A 89 -15.36 5.53 -14.66
N SER A 90 -15.31 4.41 -15.38
CA SER A 90 -15.90 3.14 -14.91
C SER A 90 -15.16 2.61 -13.68
N ILE A 91 -15.78 1.69 -12.95
CA ILE A 91 -15.17 1.04 -11.76
C ILE A 91 -13.78 0.48 -12.07
N ASN A 92 -13.61 -0.19 -13.21
CA ASN A 92 -12.32 -0.76 -13.60
C ASN A 92 -11.27 0.32 -13.92
N GLU A 93 -11.68 1.43 -14.53
CA GLU A 93 -10.80 2.57 -14.81
C GLU A 93 -10.41 3.31 -13.53
N THR A 94 -11.34 3.48 -12.59
CA THR A 94 -11.06 4.02 -11.25
C THR A 94 -10.06 3.13 -10.53
N ARG A 95 -10.25 1.80 -10.53
CA ARG A 95 -9.30 0.85 -9.93
C ARG A 95 -7.91 1.03 -10.52
N ALA A 96 -7.79 0.99 -11.85
CA ALA A 96 -6.51 1.15 -12.54
C ALA A 96 -5.84 2.51 -12.26
N ALA A 97 -6.63 3.59 -12.17
CA ALA A 97 -6.13 4.92 -11.85
C ALA A 97 -5.58 5.00 -10.42
N LEU A 98 -6.28 4.40 -9.44
CA LEU A 98 -5.84 4.35 -8.05
C LEU A 98 -4.55 3.51 -7.88
N GLU A 99 -4.49 2.33 -8.50
CA GLU A 99 -3.29 1.47 -8.49
C GLU A 99 -2.09 2.21 -9.09
N LYS A 100 -2.28 2.84 -10.25
CA LYS A 100 -1.25 3.64 -10.89
C LYS A 100 -0.78 4.78 -9.99
N GLN A 101 -1.70 5.48 -9.34
CA GLN A 101 -1.34 6.59 -8.47
C GLN A 101 -0.57 6.12 -7.22
N LEU A 102 -0.88 4.94 -6.69
CA LEU A 102 -0.13 4.33 -5.60
C LEU A 102 1.27 3.89 -6.05
N ALA A 103 1.40 3.34 -7.25
CA ALA A 103 2.70 2.99 -7.82
C ALA A 103 3.61 4.23 -7.94
N LEU A 104 3.05 5.36 -8.42
CA LEU A 104 3.80 6.62 -8.49
C LEU A 104 4.17 7.15 -7.10
N LEU A 105 3.27 7.05 -6.11
CA LEU A 105 3.59 7.44 -4.74
C LEU A 105 4.77 6.61 -4.21
N ASN A 106 4.74 5.29 -4.42
CA ASN A 106 5.82 4.39 -4.02
C ASN A 106 7.15 4.76 -4.69
N GLU A 107 7.13 5.15 -5.97
CA GLU A 107 8.30 5.61 -6.71
C GLU A 107 8.86 6.89 -6.09
N ASP A 108 8.02 7.89 -5.88
CA ASP A 108 8.43 9.22 -5.38
C ASP A 108 9.01 9.16 -3.95
N VAL A 109 8.50 8.29 -3.08
CA VAL A 109 9.00 8.17 -1.70
C VAL A 109 10.21 7.26 -1.57
N THR A 110 10.47 6.36 -2.53
CA THR A 110 11.57 5.38 -2.45
C THR A 110 12.95 6.04 -2.19
N PRO A 111 13.32 7.18 -2.81
CA PRO A 111 14.62 7.80 -2.60
C PRO A 111 14.82 8.42 -1.21
N ILE A 112 13.73 8.69 -0.47
CA ILE A 112 13.78 9.42 0.81
C ILE A 112 13.51 8.52 2.02
N LEU A 113 13.15 7.24 1.79
CA LEU A 113 12.86 6.28 2.84
C LEU A 113 13.93 5.19 2.87
N ASN A 114 14.31 4.76 4.07
CA ASN A 114 15.08 3.52 4.21
C ASN A 114 14.19 2.28 3.98
N ASP A 115 14.80 1.10 3.90
CA ASP A 115 14.09 -0.15 3.60
C ASP A 115 12.94 -0.46 4.58
N GLU A 116 13.12 -0.19 5.87
CA GLU A 116 12.10 -0.45 6.88
C GLU A 116 10.92 0.53 6.76
N GLN A 117 11.21 1.81 6.57
CA GLN A 117 10.23 2.85 6.34
C GLN A 117 9.45 2.62 5.03
N LEU A 118 10.16 2.23 3.97
CA LEU A 118 9.57 1.94 2.67
C LEU A 118 8.67 0.71 2.72
N LYS A 119 9.08 -0.33 3.45
CA LYS A 119 8.22 -1.49 3.72
C LYS A 119 6.97 -1.06 4.47
N MET A 120 7.11 -0.29 5.55
CA MET A 120 5.99 0.19 6.34
C MET A 120 5.03 1.04 5.50
N HIS A 121 5.55 1.91 4.65
CA HIS A 121 4.80 2.71 3.69
C HIS A 121 3.98 1.82 2.75
N ARG A 122 4.64 0.90 2.03
CA ARG A 122 4.00 0.04 1.02
C ARG A 122 2.89 -0.82 1.62
N GLU A 123 3.14 -1.43 2.77
CA GLU A 123 2.15 -2.23 3.48
C GLU A 123 0.95 -1.35 3.88
N THR A 124 1.20 -0.17 4.42
CA THR A 124 0.15 0.73 4.90
C THR A 124 -0.74 1.24 3.77
N TRP A 125 -0.15 1.82 2.73
CA TRP A 125 -0.91 2.42 1.63
C TRP A 125 -1.56 1.37 0.73
N GLY A 126 -0.96 0.18 0.61
CA GLY A 126 -1.60 -0.94 -0.07
C GLY A 126 -2.90 -1.36 0.59
N GLU A 127 -2.97 -1.33 1.93
CA GLU A 127 -4.17 -1.71 2.68
C GLU A 127 -5.24 -0.62 2.64
N ILE A 128 -4.84 0.65 2.75
CA ILE A 128 -5.76 1.79 2.52
C ILE A 128 -6.37 1.71 1.12
N LEU A 129 -5.56 1.37 0.10
CA LEU A 129 -6.05 1.21 -1.26
C LEU A 129 -7.07 0.06 -1.38
N LYS A 130 -6.80 -1.11 -0.78
CA LYS A 130 -7.74 -2.23 -0.77
C LYS A 130 -9.09 -1.86 -0.14
N ILE A 131 -9.06 -1.17 1.00
CA ILE A 131 -10.27 -0.68 1.68
C ILE A 131 -11.03 0.30 0.77
N THR A 132 -10.31 1.24 0.16
CA THR A 132 -10.89 2.23 -0.75
C THR A 132 -11.56 1.54 -1.95
N MET A 133 -10.90 0.57 -2.59
CA MET A 133 -11.49 -0.20 -3.70
C MET A 133 -12.73 -0.99 -3.28
N GLY A 134 -12.70 -1.61 -2.09
CA GLY A 134 -13.84 -2.35 -1.55
C GLY A 134 -15.09 -1.48 -1.30
N ARG A 135 -14.92 -0.15 -1.19
CA ARG A 135 -16.05 0.81 -1.11
C ARG A 135 -16.62 1.20 -2.47
N ILE A 136 -15.82 1.08 -3.53
CA ILE A 136 -16.19 1.45 -4.91
C ILE A 136 -16.89 0.26 -5.59
N GLU A 137 -16.59 -0.96 -5.14
CA GLU A 137 -17.24 -2.19 -5.61
C GLU A 137 -18.56 -2.41 -4.84
N PRO A 138 -19.70 -2.64 -5.54
CA PRO A 138 -21.02 -2.85 -4.91
C PRO A 138 -21.20 -4.23 -4.27
#